data_AF-A0A969AKL2-F1
#
_entry.id   AF-A0A969AKL2-F1
#
_cell.length_a   1.000
_cell.length_b   1.000
_cell.length_c   1.000
_cell.angle_alpha   90.00
_cell.angle_beta   90.00
_cell.angle_gamma   90.00
#
_symmetry.space_group_name_H-M   'P 1'
#
loop_
_entity.id
_entity.type
_entity.pdbx_description
1 polymer ?
#
loop_
_entity_poly.entity_id
_entity_poly.type
_entity_poly.pdbx_seq_one_letter_code
_entity_poly.pdbx_strand_id
1 'polypeptide(L)'
;MLRIIAGSLLLTLASCRGVTTSYRYPEDLRHPNYMKRSHAVRQFVREQDRGQIAEAFHLLNDAEGHIRALACGALREMVGGEQEFGYQPFLPEADRVRISAAWRAWWETSSEGDGGVPEGTPPPGPGCGRGRRGGRRWVRCSRRSA
;
A
#
# COMPACT_ATOMS: atom_id res chain seq x y z
N MET A 1 -72.77 -1.67 -30.18
CA MET A 1 -72.05 -1.45 -28.91
C MET A 1 -70.57 -1.74 -29.13
N LEU A 2 -69.74 -0.70 -29.05
CA LEU A 2 -68.38 -0.63 -29.58
C LEU A 2 -67.36 -1.22 -28.60
N ARG A 3 -66.49 -2.14 -29.06
CA ARG A 3 -65.36 -2.71 -28.31
C ARG A 3 -64.15 -1.78 -28.45
N ILE A 4 -63.62 -1.24 -27.35
CA ILE A 4 -62.35 -0.51 -27.35
C ILE A 4 -61.30 -1.35 -26.63
N ILE A 5 -60.33 -1.79 -27.41
CA ILE A 5 -59.09 -2.47 -27.02
C ILE A 5 -58.09 -1.35 -26.68
N ALA A 6 -57.70 -1.19 -25.42
CA ALA A 6 -56.65 -0.27 -25.01
C ALA A 6 -56.20 -0.64 -23.60
N GLY A 7 -54.94 -0.85 -23.25
CA GLY A 7 -53.71 -0.92 -24.02
C GLY A 7 -52.66 -1.40 -23.03
N SER A 8 -52.00 -2.52 -23.30
CA SER A 8 -50.89 -2.99 -22.47
C SER A 8 -49.61 -2.30 -22.95
N LEU A 9 -49.32 -1.18 -22.30
CA LEU A 9 -48.07 -0.44 -22.42
C LEU A 9 -46.94 -1.29 -21.82
N LEU A 10 -46.31 -2.13 -22.65
CA LEU A 10 -45.09 -2.86 -22.30
C LEU A 10 -43.92 -1.87 -22.24
N LEU A 11 -43.64 -1.32 -21.06
CA LEU A 11 -42.37 -0.67 -20.77
C LEU A 11 -41.28 -1.74 -20.66
N THR A 12 -40.55 -1.97 -21.75
CA THR A 12 -39.29 -2.70 -21.70
C THR A 12 -38.21 -1.78 -21.13
N LEU A 13 -38.04 -1.81 -19.81
CA LEU A 13 -36.85 -1.26 -19.16
C LEU A 13 -35.66 -2.11 -19.59
N ALA A 14 -34.91 -1.62 -20.58
CA ALA A 14 -33.60 -2.13 -20.92
C ALA A 14 -32.69 -1.97 -19.69
N SER A 15 -32.55 -3.05 -18.94
CA SER A 15 -31.65 -3.12 -17.79
C SER A 15 -30.23 -2.98 -18.32
N CYS A 16 -29.63 -1.81 -18.15
CA CYS A 16 -28.19 -1.61 -18.28
C CYS A 16 -27.51 -2.59 -17.32
N ARG A 17 -27.04 -3.73 -17.84
CA ARG A 17 -26.21 -4.69 -17.11
C ARG A 17 -24.86 -4.00 -16.92
N GLY A 18 -24.75 -3.21 -15.86
CA GLY A 18 -23.49 -2.64 -15.44
C GLY A 18 -22.47 -3.77 -15.34
N VAL A 19 -21.33 -3.62 -16.02
CA VAL A 19 -20.18 -4.51 -15.81
C VAL A 19 -19.77 -4.32 -14.36
N THR A 20 -20.24 -5.21 -13.49
CA THR A 20 -19.77 -5.30 -12.12
C THR A 20 -18.35 -5.84 -12.18
N THR A 21 -17.36 -4.95 -12.14
CA THR A 21 -15.96 -5.34 -11.98
C THR A 21 -15.83 -5.98 -10.59
N SER A 22 -15.92 -7.30 -10.51
CA SER A 22 -15.75 -8.01 -9.24
C SER A 22 -14.27 -8.06 -8.88
N TYR A 23 -13.90 -7.41 -7.78
CA TYR A 23 -12.59 -7.54 -7.17
C TYR A 23 -12.60 -8.70 -6.17
N ARG A 24 -11.54 -9.50 -6.15
CA ARG A 24 -11.39 -10.66 -5.28
C ARG A 24 -10.12 -10.55 -4.46
N TYR A 25 -10.27 -10.54 -3.14
CA TYR A 25 -9.17 -10.52 -2.19
C TYR A 25 -9.12 -11.88 -1.49
N PRO A 26 -7.94 -12.51 -1.32
CA PRO A 26 -6.59 -12.00 -1.62
C PRO A 26 -6.10 -12.25 -3.06
N GLU A 27 -6.85 -12.95 -3.91
CA GLU A 27 -6.37 -13.45 -5.21
C GLU A 27 -5.89 -12.34 -6.14
N ASP A 28 -6.52 -11.16 -6.09
CA ASP A 28 -6.19 -10.05 -6.98
C ASP A 28 -4.86 -9.37 -6.64
N LEU A 29 -4.19 -9.69 -5.52
CA LEU A 29 -2.86 -9.13 -5.21
C LEU A 29 -1.82 -9.45 -6.30
N ARG A 30 -1.96 -10.59 -6.97
CA ARG A 30 -1.06 -11.06 -8.05
C ARG A 30 -1.65 -10.88 -9.45
N HIS A 31 -2.79 -10.22 -9.58
CA HIS A 31 -3.51 -10.14 -10.84
C HIS A 31 -2.69 -9.34 -11.89
N PRO A 32 -2.66 -9.73 -13.18
CA PRO A 32 -1.91 -9.01 -14.21
C PRO A 32 -2.39 -7.55 -14.40
N ASN A 33 -3.69 -7.31 -14.26
CA ASN A 33 -4.29 -5.98 -14.24
C ASN A 33 -3.96 -5.20 -12.95
N TYR A 34 -3.24 -4.09 -13.08
CA TYR A 34 -2.81 -3.25 -11.95
C TYR A 34 -3.96 -2.60 -11.17
N MET A 35 -5.12 -2.37 -11.78
CA MET A 35 -6.29 -1.80 -11.09
C MET A 35 -6.83 -2.78 -10.06
N LYS A 36 -6.85 -4.08 -10.39
CA LYS A 36 -7.25 -5.13 -9.47
C LYS A 36 -6.25 -5.30 -8.33
N ARG A 37 -4.94 -5.31 -8.64
CA ARG A 37 -3.90 -5.29 -7.60
C ARG A 37 -4.06 -4.09 -6.67
N SER A 38 -4.24 -2.90 -7.23
CA SER A 38 -4.43 -1.67 -6.45
C SER A 38 -5.64 -1.75 -5.50
N HIS A 39 -6.75 -2.35 -5.97
CA HIS A 39 -7.91 -2.60 -5.11
C HIS A 39 -7.58 -3.63 -4.01
N ALA A 40 -6.90 -4.72 -4.36
CA ALA A 40 -6.49 -5.75 -3.41
C ALA A 40 -5.53 -5.22 -2.34
N VAL A 41 -4.54 -4.37 -2.70
CA VAL A 41 -3.64 -3.74 -1.71
C VAL A 41 -4.40 -2.83 -0.77
N ARG A 42 -5.38 -2.06 -1.27
CA ARG A 42 -6.24 -1.24 -0.40
C ARG A 42 -7.05 -2.10 0.56
N GLN A 43 -7.56 -3.24 0.10
CA GLN A 43 -8.29 -4.17 0.95
C GLN A 43 -7.38 -4.78 2.02
N PHE A 44 -6.18 -5.24 1.64
CA PHE A 44 -5.14 -5.68 2.56
C PHE A 44 -4.82 -4.65 3.66
N VAL A 45 -4.64 -3.38 3.30
CA VAL A 45 -4.42 -2.29 4.27
C VAL A 45 -5.60 -2.16 5.22
N ARG A 46 -6.83 -2.17 4.70
CA ARG A 46 -8.05 -2.01 5.49
C ARG A 46 -8.27 -3.16 6.48
N GLU A 47 -8.01 -4.38 6.03
CA GLU A 47 -8.20 -5.59 6.84
C GLU A 47 -7.02 -5.85 7.77
N GLN A 48 -5.88 -5.17 7.58
CA GLN A 48 -4.62 -5.43 8.27
C GLN A 48 -4.27 -6.93 8.27
N ASP A 49 -4.53 -7.59 7.14
CA ASP A 49 -4.44 -9.05 7.02
C ASP A 49 -2.98 -9.50 7.04
N ARG A 50 -2.49 -9.84 8.23
CA ARG A 50 -1.12 -10.34 8.43
C ARG A 50 -0.83 -11.62 7.64
N GLY A 51 -1.85 -12.40 7.28
CA GLY A 51 -1.71 -13.60 6.45
C GLY A 51 -1.19 -13.31 5.04
N GLN A 52 -1.33 -12.06 4.56
CA GLN A 52 -0.87 -11.64 3.23
C GLN A 52 0.41 -10.77 3.27
N ILE A 53 1.10 -10.67 4.41
CA ILE A 53 2.32 -9.87 4.52
C ILE A 53 3.41 -10.32 3.52
N ALA A 54 3.55 -11.62 3.29
CA ALA A 54 4.50 -12.14 2.30
C ALA A 54 4.25 -11.56 0.90
N GLU A 55 2.98 -11.46 0.50
CA GLU A 55 2.57 -10.87 -0.77
C GLU A 55 2.80 -9.35 -0.80
N ALA A 56 2.57 -8.66 0.32
CA ALA A 56 2.89 -7.24 0.43
C ALA A 56 4.39 -6.95 0.24
N PHE A 57 5.28 -7.83 0.69
CA PHE A 57 6.72 -7.71 0.36
C PHE A 57 7.02 -7.88 -1.13
N HIS A 58 6.27 -8.72 -1.85
CA HIS A 58 6.40 -8.82 -3.31
C HIS A 58 5.98 -7.52 -4.00
N LEU A 59 4.92 -6.88 -3.51
CA LEU A 59 4.40 -5.62 -4.07
C LEU A 59 5.34 -4.42 -3.89
N LEU A 60 6.35 -4.51 -3.02
CA LEU A 60 7.46 -3.54 -2.98
C LEU A 60 8.30 -3.53 -4.26
N ASN A 61 8.19 -4.54 -5.12
CA ASN A 61 8.86 -4.56 -6.42
C ASN A 61 7.87 -4.58 -7.59
N ASP A 62 6.61 -4.18 -7.37
CA ASP A 62 5.64 -4.06 -8.45
C ASP A 62 6.14 -3.08 -9.53
N ALA A 63 5.79 -3.33 -10.79
CA ALA A 63 6.11 -2.43 -11.90
C ALA A 63 5.52 -1.02 -11.66
N GLU A 64 4.34 -0.96 -11.04
CA GLU A 64 3.61 0.27 -10.80
C GLU A 64 4.05 0.99 -9.52
N GLY A 65 4.51 2.24 -9.67
CA GLY A 65 5.03 3.03 -8.55
C GLY A 65 4.02 3.29 -7.44
N HIS A 66 2.74 3.47 -7.76
CA HIS A 66 1.71 3.67 -6.76
C HIS A 66 1.41 2.40 -5.96
N ILE A 67 1.52 1.22 -6.56
CA ILE A 67 1.37 -0.06 -5.84
C ILE A 67 2.52 -0.24 -4.85
N ARG A 68 3.75 0.06 -5.28
CA ARG A 68 4.93 0.07 -4.38
C ARG A 68 4.73 1.02 -3.20
N ALA A 69 4.17 2.20 -3.43
CA ALA A 69 3.89 3.17 -2.38
C ALA A 69 2.79 2.67 -1.41
N LEU A 70 1.72 2.09 -1.93
CA LEU A 70 0.65 1.51 -1.10
C LEU A 70 1.17 0.35 -0.25
N ALA A 71 1.95 -0.56 -0.81
CA ALA A 71 2.55 -1.68 -0.10
C ALA A 71 3.54 -1.22 0.98
N CYS A 72 4.38 -0.24 0.68
CA CYS A 72 5.30 0.35 1.67
C CYS A 72 4.52 0.99 2.83
N GLY A 73 3.47 1.76 2.54
CA GLY A 73 2.60 2.34 3.57
C GLY A 73 1.95 1.27 4.43
N ALA A 74 1.36 0.25 3.80
CA ALA A 74 0.73 -0.88 4.47
C ALA A 74 1.68 -1.57 5.45
N LEU A 75 2.87 -1.94 4.96
CA LEU A 75 3.88 -2.63 5.77
C LEU A 75 4.36 -1.76 6.93
N ARG A 76 4.57 -0.45 6.73
CA ARG A 76 4.93 0.45 7.83
C ARG A 76 3.86 0.50 8.91
N GLU A 77 2.59 0.51 8.52
CA GLU A 77 1.46 0.55 9.46
C GLU A 77 1.36 -0.75 10.27
N MET A 78 1.43 -1.92 9.62
CA MET A 78 1.26 -3.21 10.31
C MET A 78 2.47 -3.63 11.15
N VAL A 79 3.68 -3.20 10.76
CA VAL A 79 4.95 -3.64 11.35
C VAL A 79 5.47 -2.66 12.43
N GLY A 80 4.79 -1.53 12.69
CA GLY A 80 5.13 -0.65 13.82
C GLY A 80 5.99 0.58 13.50
N GLY A 81 5.76 1.20 12.34
CA GLY A 81 5.59 2.67 12.22
C GLY A 81 6.80 3.61 12.23
N GLU A 82 7.83 3.39 13.06
CA GLU A 82 8.89 4.41 13.26
C GLU A 82 10.25 4.03 12.68
N GLN A 83 10.41 2.78 12.26
CA GLN A 83 11.68 2.23 11.85
C GLN A 83 11.81 2.28 10.32
N GLU A 84 12.41 3.37 9.84
CA GLU A 84 12.69 3.59 8.43
C GLU A 84 13.72 2.57 7.91
N PHE A 85 13.24 1.54 7.20
CA PHE A 85 14.07 0.65 6.38
C PHE A 85 14.75 1.35 5.17
N GLY A 86 14.57 2.67 5.02
CA GLY A 86 15.10 3.44 3.89
C GLY A 86 14.47 3.12 2.54
N TYR A 87 13.45 2.25 2.49
CA TYR A 87 12.74 1.94 1.26
C TYR A 87 12.00 3.19 0.75
N GLN A 88 12.26 3.60 -0.50
CA GLN A 88 11.42 4.55 -1.23
C GLN A 88 10.88 3.90 -2.51
N PRO A 89 9.60 4.11 -2.85
CA PRO A 89 8.97 3.52 -4.04
C PRO A 89 9.65 3.87 -5.36
N PHE A 90 10.46 4.95 -5.38
CA PHE A 90 11.09 5.47 -6.59
C PHE A 90 12.62 5.33 -6.59
N LEU A 91 13.21 4.57 -5.65
CA LEU A 91 14.63 4.19 -5.75
C LEU A 91 14.91 3.42 -7.05
N PRO A 92 16.16 3.38 -7.52
CA PRO A 92 16.60 2.43 -8.54
C PRO A 92 16.16 0.99 -8.18
N GLU A 93 15.83 0.20 -9.18
CA GLU A 93 15.29 -1.15 -8.98
C GLU A 93 16.21 -2.04 -8.15
N ALA A 94 17.52 -2.02 -8.42
CA ALA A 94 18.50 -2.77 -7.66
C ALA A 94 18.46 -2.45 -6.15
N ASP A 95 18.26 -1.18 -5.79
CA ASP A 95 18.11 -0.77 -4.39
C ASP A 95 16.77 -1.20 -3.80
N ARG A 96 15.67 -1.09 -4.54
CA ARG A 96 14.35 -1.56 -4.07
C ARG A 96 14.38 -3.06 -3.78
N VAL A 97 14.96 -3.85 -4.68
CA VAL A 97 15.09 -5.31 -4.53
C VAL A 97 15.95 -5.64 -3.31
N ARG A 98 17.11 -5.01 -3.16
CA ARG A 98 18.01 -5.23 -2.02
C ARG A 98 17.34 -4.89 -0.68
N ILE A 99 16.69 -3.72 -0.58
CA ILE A 99 16.06 -3.27 0.66
C ILE A 99 14.83 -4.13 1.00
N SER A 100 13.99 -4.44 0.02
CA SER A 100 12.82 -5.29 0.22
C SER A 100 13.20 -6.70 0.65
N ALA A 101 14.28 -7.27 0.11
CA ALA A 101 14.82 -8.55 0.56
C ALA A 101 15.31 -8.50 2.01
N ALA A 102 16.03 -7.44 2.39
CA ALA A 102 16.47 -7.25 3.78
C ALA A 102 15.28 -7.11 4.75
N TRP A 103 14.23 -6.40 4.34
CA TRP A 103 13.01 -6.26 5.12
C TRP A 103 12.27 -7.58 5.28
N ARG A 104 12.10 -8.34 4.20
CA ARG A 104 11.50 -9.67 4.25
C ARG A 104 12.28 -10.61 5.19
N ALA A 105 13.60 -10.68 5.03
CA ALA A 105 14.44 -11.57 5.83
C ALA A 105 14.32 -11.27 7.33
N TRP A 106 14.34 -9.97 7.70
CA TRP A 106 14.13 -9.56 9.08
C TRP A 106 12.75 -9.97 9.60
N TRP A 107 11.69 -9.76 8.80
CA TRP A 107 10.33 -10.14 9.17
C TRP A 107 10.22 -11.64 9.44
N GLU A 108 10.79 -12.47 8.56
CA GLU A 108 10.81 -13.92 8.69
C GLU A 108 11.51 -14.33 9.99
N THR A 109 12.74 -13.85 10.24
CA THR A 109 13.52 -14.20 11.45
C THR A 109 12.83 -13.83 12.76
N SER A 110 12.00 -12.81 12.73
CA SER A 110 11.35 -12.31 13.93
C SER A 110 9.91 -12.80 14.10
N SER A 111 9.32 -13.38 13.06
CA SER A 111 8.00 -14.02 13.11
C SER A 111 8.03 -15.44 13.68
N GLU A 112 9.19 -16.09 13.70
CA GLU A 112 9.37 -17.48 14.19
C GLU A 112 9.28 -17.62 15.73
N GLY A 113 9.28 -16.51 16.49
CA GLY A 113 9.36 -16.53 17.96
C GLY A 113 8.04 -16.40 18.72
N ASP A 114 7.02 -15.67 18.21
CA ASP A 114 5.85 -15.31 19.02
C ASP A 114 4.58 -14.93 18.23
N GLY A 115 4.57 -15.04 16.89
CA GLY A 115 3.45 -14.57 16.05
C GLY A 115 3.14 -13.05 16.15
N GLY A 116 3.92 -12.32 16.94
CA GLY A 116 3.86 -10.89 17.16
C GLY A 116 4.70 -10.10 16.16
N VAL A 117 4.58 -8.77 16.23
CA VAL A 117 5.49 -7.88 15.49
C VAL A 117 6.91 -8.13 15.99
N PRO A 118 7.91 -8.26 15.10
CA PRO A 118 9.31 -8.40 15.46
C PRO A 118 9.79 -7.43 16.53
N GLU A 119 10.25 -7.94 17.68
CA GLU A 119 10.98 -7.14 18.67
C GLU A 119 12.46 -7.09 18.27
N GLY A 120 12.82 -6.17 17.37
CA GLY A 120 14.19 -6.01 16.90
C GLY A 120 14.34 -4.87 15.91
N THR A 121 15.51 -4.21 15.90
CA THR A 121 15.77 -3.13 14.94
C THR A 121 15.95 -3.74 13.54
N PRO A 122 15.19 -3.28 12.52
CA PRO A 122 15.44 -3.54 11.12
C PRO A 122 16.90 -3.44 10.70
N PRO A 123 17.37 -4.22 9.71
CA PRO A 123 18.64 -3.93 9.07
C PRO A 123 18.64 -2.49 8.54
N PRO A 124 19.75 -1.74 8.72
CA PRO A 124 19.82 -0.38 8.25
C PRO A 124 19.60 -0.34 6.75
N GLY A 125 18.59 0.42 6.30
CA GLY A 125 18.48 0.84 4.91
C GLY A 125 19.74 1.58 4.48
N PRO A 126 20.03 1.71 3.18
CA PRO A 126 21.08 2.64 2.74
C PRO A 126 20.74 3.98 3.37
N GLY A 127 21.61 4.44 4.28
CA GLY A 127 21.26 5.49 5.21
C GLY A 127 20.66 6.67 4.45
N CYS A 128 19.37 6.92 4.65
CA CYS A 128 18.84 8.24 4.43
C CYS A 128 19.69 9.09 5.37
N GLY A 129 20.64 9.86 4.82
CA GLY A 129 21.37 10.84 5.60
C GLY A 129 20.32 11.71 6.26
N ARG A 130 20.05 11.46 7.55
CA ARG A 130 19.34 12.41 8.39
C ARG A 130 20.27 13.59 8.45
N GLY A 131 20.12 14.51 7.50
CA GLY A 131 20.55 15.88 7.67
C GLY A 131 19.90 16.30 8.98
N ARG A 132 20.70 16.38 10.05
CA ARG A 132 20.31 16.99 11.31
C ARG A 132 19.87 18.40 10.93
N ARG A 133 18.57 18.61 10.74
CA ARG A 133 17.99 19.94 10.75
C ARG A 133 18.20 20.41 12.18
N GLY A 134 19.26 21.18 12.34
CA GLY A 134 19.77 21.61 13.62
C GLY A 134 18.64 22.17 14.46
N GLY A 135 18.60 21.76 15.73
CA GLY A 135 17.87 22.50 16.73
C GLY A 135 18.32 23.95 16.66
N ARG A 136 17.35 24.85 16.49
CA ARG A 136 17.25 26.14 17.18
C ARG A 136 15.95 26.83 16.72
N ARG A 137 14.94 26.63 17.57
CA ARG A 137 14.06 27.66 18.14
C ARG A 137 13.99 28.98 17.35
N TRP A 138 12.80 29.26 16.84
CA TRP A 138 12.36 30.61 16.47
C TRP A 138 12.70 31.62 17.56
N VAL A 139 13.57 32.59 17.26
CA VAL A 139 13.64 33.88 17.94
C VAL A 139 13.96 34.96 16.91
N ARG A 140 12.91 35.75 16.61
CA ARG A 140 12.88 37.20 16.37
C ARG A 140 14.04 37.86 15.58
N CYS A 141 13.65 38.52 14.49
CA CYS A 141 14.32 39.70 13.95
C CYS A 141 14.68 40.69 15.06
N SER A 142 15.96 41.04 15.18
CA SER A 142 16.39 42.34 15.68
C SER A 142 17.81 42.67 15.22
N ARG A 143 17.91 43.77 14.46
CA ARG A 143 19.09 44.62 14.24
C ARG A 143 20.11 44.57 15.38
N ARG A 144 21.42 44.61 15.05
CA ARG A 144 22.31 45.69 15.53
C ARG A 144 23.62 45.69 14.74
N SER A 145 23.99 46.90 14.30
CA SER A 145 25.24 47.28 13.65
C SER A 145 26.46 47.12 14.55
N ALA A 146 27.62 46.92 13.93
CA ALA A 146 28.86 47.64 14.21
C ALA A 146 29.67 47.69 12.91
#